data_AF-A0A8D2LCZ6-F1
#
_entry.id   AF-A0A8D2LCZ6-F1
#
_cell.length_a   1.000
_cell.length_b   1.000
_cell.length_c   1.000
_cell.angle_alpha   90.00
_cell.angle_beta   90.00
_cell.angle_gamma   90.00
#
_symmetry.space_group_name_H-M   'P 1'
#
loop_
_entity.id
_entity.type
_entity.pdbx_description
1 polymer ?
#
loop_
_entity_poly.entity_id
_entity_poly.type
_entity_poly.pdbx_seq_one_letter_code
_entity_poly.pdbx_strand_id
1 'polypeptide(L)'
;MAALVLARGGSKGIPLKNIKLLAGVPLIGWVLRAALDAGVFQSVWVSTDHDEIEKVAKHFGAQVHRRSSEVSKDSSTSLDAIVEFLQYHDEVDIVGNIQATSPCLHPTDLIGVAKMIHEEGFDSVFSVVRRHQFRWSEIKKGVCDVTVPQNLNPAKRPRRQDWDGELYENGSFYFAKRPLIERGLLQGGKMAYYEMRAEHSVDIDVDIDWPIAEQRVLRYGYFGKDALKEVKLLVCTIDGCLTTGHIYVSEDAKEIVSYDVRDGVGISLLQKRGVEVRLISERDCSSRMLSAMKLGCIKEVNVTDKLHVVEKWRKEKGLCWKEVAYLGNEETDVECLKKAGMSAVPADACPAAQKAASYICKCNGGRGAVREFAEHIFLLMEKVNSAGKKL
;
A
#
# COMPACT_ATOMS: atom_id res chain seq x y z
N MET A 1 23.18 2.19 -10.35
CA MET A 1 21.93 2.90 -10.03
C MET A 1 21.29 2.30 -8.79
N ALA A 2 21.12 3.12 -7.75
CA ALA A 2 20.45 2.74 -6.51
C ALA A 2 19.11 3.46 -6.38
N ALA A 3 18.05 2.74 -6.02
CA ALA A 3 16.83 3.36 -5.53
C ALA A 3 17.05 3.76 -4.06
N LEU A 4 16.64 4.97 -3.69
CA LEU A 4 16.78 5.49 -2.33
C LEU A 4 15.46 6.07 -1.86
N VAL A 5 14.91 5.54 -0.77
CA VAL A 5 13.72 6.07 -0.12
C VAL A 5 14.12 6.70 1.21
N LEU A 6 13.89 8.01 1.36
CA LEU A 6 14.16 8.74 2.60
C LEU A 6 12.96 8.62 3.55
N ALA A 7 13.12 7.96 4.70
CA ALA A 7 12.03 7.69 5.63
C ALA A 7 12.42 8.03 7.09
N ARG A 8 12.11 9.25 7.55
CA ARG A 8 12.29 9.64 8.97
C ARG A 8 11.18 9.11 9.86
N GLY A 9 11.51 8.85 11.12
CA GLY A 9 10.56 8.64 12.20
C GLY A 9 9.80 9.91 12.58
N GLY A 10 10.50 11.05 12.70
CA GLY A 10 9.97 12.35 13.10
C GLY A 10 9.19 13.09 12.00
N SER A 11 8.01 12.59 11.63
CA SER A 11 7.14 13.23 10.63
C SER A 11 6.24 14.32 11.28
N LYS A 12 6.26 15.55 10.74
CA LYS A 12 5.51 16.72 11.28
C LYS A 12 3.99 16.52 11.36
N GLY A 13 3.38 15.98 10.31
CA GLY A 13 1.92 15.86 10.22
C GLY A 13 1.41 14.61 10.92
N ILE A 14 1.91 13.46 10.49
CA ILE A 14 1.46 12.15 10.96
C ILE A 14 2.66 11.44 11.60
N PRO A 15 2.66 11.17 12.92
CA PRO A 15 3.72 10.40 13.55
C PRO A 15 3.94 9.07 12.83
N LEU A 16 5.21 8.72 12.55
CA LEU A 16 5.56 7.49 11.83
C LEU A 16 4.83 7.31 10.48
N LYS A 17 4.52 8.41 9.77
CA LYS A 17 3.81 8.42 8.47
C LYS A 17 4.31 7.34 7.50
N ASN A 18 5.63 7.18 7.41
CA ASN A 18 6.30 6.26 6.49
C ASN A 18 5.96 4.77 6.73
N ILE A 19 5.50 4.41 7.93
CA ILE A 19 5.07 3.04 8.27
C ILE A 19 3.61 2.94 8.70
N LYS A 20 2.86 4.06 8.67
CA LYS A 20 1.40 4.02 8.84
C LYS A 20 0.80 3.20 7.68
N LEU A 21 -0.16 2.35 8.01
CA LEU A 21 -0.79 1.46 7.04
C LEU A 21 -1.69 2.25 6.10
N LEU A 22 -1.39 2.17 4.80
CA LEU A 22 -2.19 2.68 3.71
C LEU A 22 -2.78 1.49 2.97
N ALA A 23 -4.09 1.25 3.14
CA ALA A 23 -4.78 0.09 2.58
C ALA A 23 -4.12 -1.24 2.99
N GLY A 24 -3.79 -1.35 4.29
CA GLY A 24 -3.19 -2.54 4.91
C GLY A 24 -1.68 -2.69 4.73
N VAL A 25 -1.04 -1.86 3.90
CA VAL A 25 0.42 -1.93 3.62
C VAL A 25 1.11 -0.69 4.19
N PRO A 26 2.24 -0.81 4.92
CA PRO A 26 3.02 0.34 5.37
C PRO A 26 3.38 1.26 4.19
N LEU A 27 3.31 2.58 4.36
CA LEU A 27 3.44 3.55 3.26
C LEU A 27 4.70 3.30 2.38
N ILE A 28 5.88 3.10 2.98
CA ILE A 28 7.11 2.79 2.23
C ILE A 28 7.02 1.50 1.42
N GLY A 29 6.23 0.52 1.86
CA GLY A 29 6.06 -0.76 1.20
C GLY A 29 5.53 -0.63 -0.23
N TRP A 30 4.69 0.37 -0.50
CA TRP A 30 4.16 0.64 -1.84
C TRP A 30 5.27 1.00 -2.84
N VAL A 31 6.13 1.95 -2.48
CA VAL A 31 7.20 2.42 -3.36
C VAL A 31 8.36 1.42 -3.44
N LEU A 32 8.67 0.72 -2.34
CA LEU A 32 9.68 -0.33 -2.31
C LEU A 32 9.32 -1.48 -3.23
N ARG A 33 8.06 -1.93 -3.19
CA ARG A 33 7.57 -2.97 -4.10
C ARG A 33 7.70 -2.55 -5.56
N ALA A 34 7.33 -1.32 -5.91
CA ALA A 34 7.49 -0.80 -7.26
C ALA A 34 8.96 -0.73 -7.70
N ALA A 35 9.86 -0.29 -6.81
CA ALA A 35 11.30 -0.19 -7.09
C ALA A 35 11.95 -1.56 -7.30
N LEU A 36 11.68 -2.53 -6.42
CA LEU A 36 12.20 -3.89 -6.52
C LEU A 36 11.69 -4.59 -7.79
N ASP A 37 10.39 -4.46 -8.07
CA ASP A 37 9.79 -5.09 -9.25
C ASP A 37 10.21 -4.42 -10.57
N ALA A 38 10.67 -3.18 -10.56
CA ALA A 38 11.22 -2.55 -11.76
C ALA A 38 12.43 -3.32 -12.30
N GLY A 39 13.23 -3.95 -11.45
CA GLY A 39 14.38 -4.75 -11.87
C GLY A 39 15.48 -3.94 -12.58
N VAL A 40 15.45 -2.61 -12.46
CA VAL A 40 16.42 -1.68 -13.10
C VAL A 40 17.48 -1.16 -12.11
N PHE A 41 17.28 -1.36 -10.82
CA PHE A 41 18.21 -0.92 -9.78
C PHE A 41 19.15 -2.06 -9.38
N GLN A 42 20.44 -1.74 -9.23
CA GLN A 42 21.42 -2.68 -8.66
C GLN A 42 21.21 -2.88 -7.15
N SER A 43 20.62 -1.87 -6.49
CA SER A 43 20.32 -1.91 -5.06
C SER A 43 19.12 -1.02 -4.73
N VAL A 44 18.28 -1.43 -3.78
CA VAL A 44 17.15 -0.65 -3.26
C VAL A 44 17.38 -0.38 -1.79
N TRP A 45 17.41 0.89 -1.40
CA TRP A 45 17.78 1.37 -0.07
C TRP A 45 16.68 2.19 0.58
N VAL A 46 16.60 2.09 1.90
CA VAL A 46 15.84 3.00 2.77
C VAL A 46 16.83 3.69 3.71
N SER A 47 16.83 5.03 3.69
CA SER A 47 17.59 5.84 4.64
C SER A 47 16.68 6.26 5.79
N THR A 48 16.97 5.80 7.02
CA THR A 48 16.11 6.02 8.19
C THR A 48 16.89 6.19 9.48
N ASP A 49 16.29 6.91 10.43
CA ASP A 49 16.75 7.14 11.80
C ASP A 49 16.02 6.25 12.83
N HIS A 50 15.03 5.46 12.40
CA HIS A 50 14.08 4.81 13.30
C HIS A 50 14.03 3.27 13.14
N ASP A 51 14.10 2.55 14.26
CA ASP A 51 14.20 1.08 14.30
C ASP A 51 12.99 0.37 13.66
N GLU A 52 11.77 0.84 13.93
CA GLU A 52 10.57 0.25 13.31
C GLU A 52 10.51 0.45 11.80
N ILE A 53 11.05 1.57 11.28
CA ILE A 53 11.12 1.81 9.83
C ILE A 53 12.14 0.86 9.21
N GLU A 54 13.29 0.64 9.87
CA GLU A 54 14.28 -0.36 9.44
C GLU A 54 13.68 -1.76 9.36
N LYS A 55 12.91 -2.20 10.38
CA LYS A 55 12.25 -3.51 10.38
C LYS A 55 11.31 -3.67 9.19
N VAL A 56 10.47 -2.66 8.92
CA VAL A 56 9.57 -2.67 7.76
C VAL A 56 10.37 -2.68 6.45
N ALA A 57 11.39 -1.85 6.30
CA ALA A 57 12.22 -1.82 5.10
C ALA A 57 12.86 -3.20 4.79
N LYS A 58 13.44 -3.85 5.81
CA LYS A 58 14.00 -5.20 5.70
C LYS A 58 12.95 -6.25 5.34
N HIS A 59 11.74 -6.14 5.91
CA HIS A 59 10.62 -7.04 5.57
C HIS A 59 10.23 -6.96 4.09
N PHE A 60 10.29 -5.77 3.49
CA PHE A 60 10.04 -5.58 2.06
C PHE A 60 11.25 -5.93 1.17
N GLY A 61 12.37 -6.40 1.74
CA GLY A 61 13.56 -6.78 0.96
C GLY A 61 14.46 -5.61 0.56
N ALA A 62 14.28 -4.43 1.16
CA ALA A 62 15.17 -3.29 0.95
C ALA A 62 16.37 -3.32 1.89
N GLN A 63 17.50 -2.82 1.41
CA GLN A 63 18.67 -2.52 2.25
C GLN A 63 18.40 -1.26 3.08
N VAL A 64 19.08 -1.12 4.21
CA VAL A 64 18.86 -0.01 5.14
C VAL A 64 20.16 0.72 5.41
N HIS A 65 20.12 2.04 5.23
CA HIS A 65 21.14 2.97 5.67
C HIS A 65 20.63 3.69 6.92
N ARG A 66 21.37 3.56 8.04
CA ARG A 66 21.04 4.30 9.26
C ARG A 66 21.64 5.69 9.17
N ARG A 67 20.76 6.68 9.01
CA ARG A 67 21.17 8.08 8.89
C ARG A 67 21.30 8.76 10.23
N SER A 68 22.04 9.84 10.24
CA SER A 68 22.29 10.63 11.43
C SER A 68 21.07 11.46 11.84
N SER A 69 21.11 11.97 13.08
CA SER A 69 20.07 12.86 13.59
C SER A 69 20.09 14.24 12.91
N GLU A 70 21.25 14.64 12.39
CA GLU A 70 21.51 15.93 11.75
C GLU A 70 20.74 16.07 10.44
N VAL A 71 20.68 15.01 9.62
CA VAL A 71 19.92 14.97 8.35
C VAL A 71 18.48 14.49 8.52
N SER A 72 18.02 14.32 9.76
CA SER A 72 16.66 13.89 10.08
C SER A 72 15.78 15.02 10.65
N LYS A 73 16.35 16.22 10.82
CA LYS A 73 15.63 17.40 11.33
C LYS A 73 14.61 17.92 10.33
N ASP A 74 13.67 18.69 10.84
CA ASP A 74 12.63 19.36 10.04
C ASP A 74 13.15 20.43 9.08
N SER A 75 14.33 20.97 9.35
CA SER A 75 15.01 21.93 8.49
C SER A 75 15.96 21.27 7.47
N SER A 76 16.22 19.96 7.62
CA SER A 76 17.12 19.22 6.74
C SER A 76 16.46 18.97 5.40
N THR A 77 17.24 19.13 4.33
CA THR A 77 16.73 18.94 2.97
C THR A 77 16.83 17.47 2.55
N SER A 78 16.05 17.06 1.55
CA SER A 78 16.21 15.75 0.93
C SER A 78 17.63 15.54 0.40
N LEU A 79 18.24 16.60 -0.12
CA LEU A 79 19.60 16.57 -0.66
C LEU A 79 20.64 16.26 0.43
N ASP A 80 20.52 16.84 1.62
CA ASP A 80 21.46 16.58 2.73
C ASP A 80 21.50 15.08 3.08
N ALA A 81 20.33 14.44 3.17
CA ALA A 81 20.23 13.01 3.46
C ALA A 81 20.73 12.12 2.32
N ILE A 82 20.62 12.56 1.06
CA ILE A 82 21.15 11.83 -0.11
C ILE A 82 22.68 11.96 -0.15
N VAL A 83 23.21 13.15 0.13
CA VAL A 83 24.66 13.37 0.21
C VAL A 83 25.26 12.54 1.33
N GLU A 84 24.65 12.51 2.51
CA GLU A 84 25.09 11.63 3.60
C GLU A 84 25.11 10.16 3.16
N PHE A 85 24.02 9.67 2.55
CA PHE A 85 23.98 8.31 2.02
C PHE A 85 25.16 8.03 1.06
N LEU A 86 25.44 8.92 0.11
CA LEU A 86 26.51 8.75 -0.85
C LEU A 86 27.93 8.76 -0.26
N GLN A 87 28.12 9.31 0.95
CA GLN A 87 29.41 9.28 1.66
C GLN A 87 29.76 7.88 2.20
N TYR A 88 28.77 7.02 2.42
CA TYR A 88 28.97 5.67 2.95
C TYR A 88 28.85 4.59 1.88
N HIS A 89 28.46 4.96 0.66
CA HIS A 89 28.08 4.05 -0.42
C HIS A 89 28.73 4.48 -1.73
N ASP A 90 30.07 4.43 -1.80
CA ASP A 90 30.88 4.85 -2.97
C ASP A 90 30.52 4.08 -4.25
N GLU A 91 29.98 2.87 -4.12
CA GLU A 91 29.54 2.02 -5.23
C GLU A 91 28.32 2.58 -6.00
N VAL A 92 27.67 3.62 -5.47
CA VAL A 92 26.45 4.20 -6.07
C VAL A 92 26.78 5.36 -7.00
N ASP A 93 26.63 5.16 -8.32
CA ASP A 93 26.87 6.23 -9.32
C ASP A 93 25.65 7.11 -9.63
N ILE A 94 24.44 6.53 -9.50
CA ILE A 94 23.18 7.16 -9.88
C ILE A 94 22.18 6.88 -8.77
N VAL A 95 21.59 7.93 -8.22
CA VAL A 95 20.56 7.84 -7.18
C VAL A 95 19.20 8.10 -7.82
N GLY A 96 18.28 7.15 -7.69
CA GLY A 96 16.85 7.36 -7.87
C GLY A 96 16.19 7.60 -6.52
N ASN A 97 16.07 8.86 -6.11
CA ASN A 97 15.39 9.23 -4.87
C ASN A 97 13.88 9.13 -5.08
N ILE A 98 13.21 8.20 -4.40
CA ILE A 98 11.77 7.91 -4.52
C ILE A 98 11.09 8.30 -3.21
N GLN A 99 10.05 9.14 -3.28
CA GLN A 99 9.35 9.58 -2.07
C GLN A 99 8.15 8.68 -1.75
N ALA A 100 8.09 8.21 -0.50
CA ALA A 100 7.02 7.33 -0.03
C ALA A 100 5.63 7.97 -0.05
N THR A 101 5.55 9.31 -0.08
CA THR A 101 4.27 10.04 -0.11
C THR A 101 3.56 9.96 -1.46
N SER A 102 4.20 9.38 -2.49
CA SER A 102 3.60 9.04 -3.78
C SER A 102 3.42 7.52 -3.97
N PRO A 103 2.49 6.85 -3.25
CA PRO A 103 2.40 5.38 -3.20
C PRO A 103 1.80 4.74 -4.46
N CYS A 104 1.34 5.54 -5.43
CA CYS A 104 0.76 5.01 -6.68
C CYS A 104 1.80 4.78 -7.79
N LEU A 105 3.09 4.83 -7.46
CA LEU A 105 4.19 4.59 -8.38
C LEU A 105 4.16 3.17 -8.97
N HIS A 106 4.44 3.06 -10.27
CA HIS A 106 4.52 1.79 -10.98
C HIS A 106 5.95 1.48 -11.43
N PRO A 107 6.35 0.18 -11.49
CA PRO A 107 7.63 -0.24 -12.06
C PRO A 107 7.87 0.28 -13.47
N THR A 108 6.82 0.40 -14.28
CA THR A 108 6.90 0.87 -15.67
C THR A 108 7.45 2.28 -15.78
N ASP A 109 7.11 3.16 -14.83
CA ASP A 109 7.62 4.54 -14.82
C ASP A 109 9.11 4.57 -14.49
N LEU A 110 9.54 3.75 -13.51
CA LEU A 110 10.94 3.62 -13.13
C LEU A 110 11.79 3.00 -14.26
N ILE A 111 11.23 2.04 -15.00
CA ILE A 111 11.87 1.46 -16.19
C ILE A 111 12.04 2.52 -17.28
N GLY A 112 10.99 3.32 -17.54
CA GLY A 112 11.04 4.42 -18.51
C GLY A 112 12.13 5.43 -18.20
N VAL A 113 12.26 5.84 -16.93
CA VAL A 113 13.29 6.79 -16.49
C VAL A 113 14.69 6.18 -16.54
N ALA A 114 14.84 4.91 -16.14
CA ALA A 114 16.12 4.21 -16.24
C ALA A 114 16.61 4.17 -17.70
N LYS A 115 15.70 3.94 -18.65
CA LYS A 115 15.98 3.99 -20.09
C LYS A 115 16.48 5.36 -20.53
N MET A 116 15.79 6.44 -20.16
CA MET A 116 16.21 7.81 -20.47
C MET A 116 17.64 8.08 -19.98
N ILE A 117 17.99 7.64 -18.77
CA ILE A 117 19.32 7.87 -18.21
C ILE A 117 20.40 7.05 -18.94
N HIS A 118 20.16 5.75 -19.18
CA HIS A 118 21.17 4.85 -19.73
C HIS A 118 21.32 4.95 -21.26
N GLU A 119 20.21 5.09 -21.98
CA GLU A 119 20.21 5.11 -23.46
C GLU A 119 20.34 6.54 -24.01
N GLU A 120 19.66 7.52 -23.41
CA GLU A 120 19.67 8.91 -23.89
C GLU A 120 20.70 9.78 -23.16
N GLY A 121 21.33 9.26 -22.11
CA GLY A 121 22.46 9.88 -21.42
C GLY A 121 22.10 11.09 -20.56
N PHE A 122 20.87 11.18 -20.06
CA PHE A 122 20.48 12.26 -19.14
C PHE A 122 21.25 12.20 -17.82
N ASP A 123 21.55 13.36 -17.24
CA ASP A 123 22.25 13.51 -15.96
C ASP A 123 21.27 13.59 -14.78
N SER A 124 20.07 14.13 -15.03
CA SER A 124 18.97 14.12 -14.07
C SER A 124 17.61 13.99 -14.77
N VAL A 125 16.71 13.24 -14.13
CA VAL A 125 15.32 13.04 -14.58
C VAL A 125 14.39 13.04 -13.38
N PHE A 126 13.32 13.84 -13.42
CA PHE A 126 12.38 13.97 -12.30
C PHE A 126 10.92 13.87 -12.77
N SER A 127 10.05 13.44 -11.86
CA SER A 127 8.64 13.20 -12.18
C SER A 127 7.80 14.47 -12.19
N VAL A 128 6.96 14.61 -13.21
CA VAL A 128 6.01 15.71 -13.35
C VAL A 128 4.60 15.21 -13.68
N VAL A 129 3.60 16.07 -13.47
CA VAL A 129 2.21 15.87 -13.86
C VAL A 129 1.68 17.11 -14.57
N ARG A 130 0.87 16.88 -15.60
CA ARG A 130 0.20 17.95 -16.35
C ARG A 130 -1.10 18.38 -15.68
N ARG A 131 -1.27 19.69 -15.48
CA ARG A 131 -2.48 20.28 -14.91
C ARG A 131 -2.99 21.43 -15.77
N HIS A 132 -4.31 21.55 -15.82
CA HIS A 132 -5.03 22.61 -16.53
C HIS A 132 -5.64 23.57 -15.52
N GLN A 133 -4.78 24.36 -14.86
CA GLN A 133 -5.18 25.32 -13.84
C GLN A 133 -4.79 26.73 -14.25
N PHE A 134 -5.66 27.69 -13.98
CA PHE A 134 -5.40 29.09 -14.25
C PHE A 134 -4.70 29.73 -13.07
N ARG A 135 -3.54 30.36 -13.31
CA ARG A 135 -2.75 31.04 -12.31
C ARG A 135 -3.01 32.54 -12.36
N TRP A 136 -3.03 33.13 -11.17
CA TRP A 136 -3.29 34.53 -10.92
C TRP A 136 -2.27 35.02 -9.89
N SER A 137 -1.81 36.26 -10.01
CA SER A 137 -0.84 36.82 -9.06
C SER A 137 -1.46 36.99 -7.67
N GLU A 138 -0.70 36.64 -6.64
CA GLU A 138 -1.07 36.91 -5.25
C GLU A 138 -1.04 38.43 -4.97
N ILE A 139 -2.06 38.94 -4.28
CA ILE A 139 -2.10 40.33 -3.80
C ILE A 139 -1.28 40.40 -2.51
N LYS A 140 -0.23 41.23 -2.52
CA LYS A 140 0.57 41.53 -1.34
C LYS A 140 0.24 42.94 -0.88
N LYS A 141 -0.48 43.04 0.23
CA LYS A 141 -0.92 44.31 0.83
C LYS A 141 0.27 45.27 0.96
N GLY A 142 0.20 46.43 0.30
CA GLY A 142 1.26 47.45 0.30
C GLY A 142 2.32 47.32 -0.80
N VAL A 143 2.23 46.32 -1.68
CA VAL A 143 3.12 46.14 -2.84
C VAL A 143 2.33 46.12 -4.15
N CYS A 144 1.20 45.40 -4.16
CA CYS A 144 0.34 45.28 -5.33
C CYS A 144 -1.10 45.06 -4.85
N ASP A 145 -2.03 45.88 -5.36
CA ASP A 145 -3.45 45.87 -4.95
C ASP A 145 -4.36 45.15 -5.95
N VAL A 146 -3.81 44.63 -7.05
CA VAL A 146 -4.60 44.00 -8.13
C VAL A 146 -4.03 42.64 -8.55
N THR A 147 -4.93 41.70 -8.81
CA THR A 147 -4.57 40.38 -9.35
C THR A 147 -4.44 40.44 -10.87
N VAL A 148 -3.37 39.84 -11.40
CA VAL A 148 -3.08 39.76 -12.84
C VAL A 148 -3.10 38.28 -13.29
N PRO A 149 -3.71 37.95 -14.44
CA PRO A 149 -3.67 36.60 -14.99
C PRO A 149 -2.24 36.24 -15.44
N GLN A 150 -1.73 35.07 -15.03
CA GLN A 150 -0.35 34.65 -15.36
C GLN A 150 -0.27 33.74 -16.59
N ASN A 151 -1.30 32.94 -16.86
CA ASN A 151 -1.26 31.91 -17.92
C ASN A 151 -2.57 31.83 -18.74
N LEU A 152 -3.40 32.87 -18.68
CA LEU A 152 -4.64 32.96 -19.45
C LEU A 152 -4.93 34.38 -19.92
N ASN A 153 -5.77 34.49 -20.95
CA ASN A 153 -6.47 35.73 -21.26
C ASN A 153 -7.89 35.65 -20.66
N PRO A 154 -8.26 36.48 -19.66
CA PRO A 154 -9.60 36.45 -19.07
C PRO A 154 -10.73 36.74 -20.07
N ALA A 155 -10.46 37.50 -21.14
CA ALA A 155 -11.43 37.78 -22.21
C ALA A 155 -11.61 36.59 -23.19
N LYS A 156 -10.69 35.62 -23.20
CA LYS A 156 -10.74 34.43 -24.07
C LYS A 156 -10.23 33.21 -23.30
N ARG A 157 -11.02 32.74 -22.34
CA ARG A 157 -10.66 31.61 -21.48
C ARG A 157 -10.63 30.31 -22.30
N PRO A 158 -9.49 29.60 -22.39
CA PRO A 158 -9.43 28.32 -23.11
C PRO A 158 -10.15 27.22 -22.33
N ARG A 159 -10.75 26.25 -23.02
CA ARG A 159 -11.19 24.99 -22.40
C ARG A 159 -9.99 24.08 -22.19
N ARG A 160 -10.16 23.00 -21.42
CA ARG A 160 -9.08 22.04 -21.13
C ARG A 160 -8.42 21.45 -22.38
N GLN A 161 -9.20 21.21 -23.41
CA GLN A 161 -8.75 20.67 -24.70
C GLN A 161 -8.13 21.72 -25.64
N ASP A 162 -8.24 23.01 -25.31
CA ASP A 162 -7.79 24.10 -26.18
C ASP A 162 -6.32 24.50 -25.89
N TRP A 163 -5.67 23.86 -24.91
CA TRP A 163 -4.26 24.10 -24.57
C TRP A 163 -3.64 22.91 -23.83
N ASP A 164 -2.31 22.83 -23.87
CA ASP A 164 -1.57 21.68 -23.33
C ASP A 164 -1.51 21.62 -21.80
N GLY A 165 -1.87 22.70 -21.10
CA GLY A 165 -1.70 22.80 -19.65
C GLY A 165 -0.25 23.14 -19.25
N GLU A 166 0.05 23.02 -17.97
CA GLU A 166 1.38 23.23 -17.40
C GLU A 166 1.87 21.97 -16.67
N LEU A 167 3.19 21.77 -16.64
CA LEU A 167 3.84 20.68 -15.94
C LEU A 167 4.26 21.13 -14.54
N TYR A 168 3.96 20.31 -13.54
CA TYR A 168 4.33 20.52 -12.14
C TYR A 168 5.02 19.27 -11.63
N GLU A 169 6.06 19.42 -10.83
CA GLU A 169 6.60 18.30 -10.08
C GLU A 169 5.51 17.66 -9.21
N ASN A 170 5.51 16.33 -9.12
CA ASN A 170 4.51 15.59 -8.35
C ASN A 170 5.11 14.88 -7.12
N GLY A 171 6.40 15.10 -6.83
CA GLY A 171 7.07 14.51 -5.67
C GLY A 171 7.17 12.98 -5.71
N SER A 172 7.05 12.33 -6.86
CA SER A 172 7.18 10.86 -6.93
C SER A 172 8.64 10.41 -6.90
N PHE A 173 9.48 10.94 -7.80
CA PHE A 173 10.90 10.59 -7.85
C PHE A 173 11.79 11.67 -8.46
N TYR A 174 13.07 11.60 -8.08
CA TYR A 174 14.16 12.45 -8.54
C TYR A 174 15.39 11.59 -8.79
N PHE A 175 15.78 11.44 -10.06
CA PHE A 175 16.99 10.74 -10.44
C PHE A 175 18.10 11.72 -10.75
N ALA A 176 19.30 11.47 -10.21
CA ALA A 176 20.48 12.27 -10.47
C ALA A 176 21.76 11.43 -10.37
N LYS A 177 22.75 11.78 -11.19
CA LYS A 177 24.11 11.22 -11.08
C LYS A 177 24.87 11.80 -9.89
N ARG A 178 25.75 11.00 -9.28
CA ARG A 178 26.59 11.38 -8.14
C ARG A 178 27.30 12.74 -8.31
N PRO A 179 28.00 13.04 -9.43
CA PRO A 179 28.72 14.32 -9.56
C PRO A 179 27.82 15.56 -9.52
N LEU A 180 26.52 15.40 -9.81
CA LEU A 180 25.53 16.46 -9.76
C LEU A 180 25.07 16.68 -8.30
N ILE A 181 24.82 15.59 -7.58
CA ILE A 181 24.45 15.58 -6.16
C ILE A 181 25.58 16.15 -5.29
N GLU A 182 26.83 15.76 -5.56
CA GLU A 182 28.01 16.25 -4.83
C GLU A 182 28.26 17.76 -5.04
N ARG A 183 27.71 18.35 -6.11
CA ARG A 183 27.70 19.81 -6.33
C ARG A 183 26.53 20.52 -5.64
N GLY A 184 25.70 19.77 -4.91
CA GLY A 184 24.54 20.30 -4.21
C GLY A 184 23.31 20.49 -5.10
N LEU A 185 23.16 19.70 -6.17
CA LEU A 185 22.00 19.78 -7.07
C LEU A 185 21.21 18.45 -7.06
N LEU A 186 19.88 18.52 -7.17
CA LEU A 186 19.04 17.34 -7.47
C LEU A 186 18.62 17.31 -8.95
N GLN A 187 18.60 18.46 -9.60
CA GLN A 187 18.24 18.64 -10.99
C GLN A 187 19.30 19.54 -11.63
N GLY A 188 19.89 19.10 -12.73
CA GLY A 188 20.99 19.80 -13.40
C GLY A 188 21.56 19.02 -14.59
N GLY A 189 22.60 19.58 -15.21
CA GLY A 189 23.26 18.96 -16.37
C GLY A 189 22.32 18.78 -17.55
N LYS A 190 22.45 17.67 -18.28
CA LYS A 190 21.46 17.25 -19.28
C LYS A 190 20.20 16.77 -18.56
N MET A 191 19.23 17.67 -18.42
CA MET A 191 18.03 17.49 -17.62
C MET A 191 16.83 17.08 -18.47
N ALA A 192 15.98 16.20 -17.95
CA ALA A 192 14.65 15.92 -18.50
C ALA A 192 13.61 15.77 -17.39
N TYR A 193 12.34 15.89 -17.75
CA TYR A 193 11.22 15.48 -16.91
C TYR A 193 10.64 14.15 -17.44
N TYR A 194 9.95 13.43 -16.57
CA TYR A 194 9.12 12.28 -16.94
C TYR A 194 7.67 12.57 -16.55
N GLU A 195 6.79 12.71 -17.56
CA GLU A 195 5.37 12.99 -17.31
C GLU A 195 4.65 11.71 -16.87
N MET A 196 4.30 11.66 -15.59
CA MET A 196 3.50 10.59 -15.02
C MET A 196 2.01 10.82 -15.26
N ARG A 197 1.27 9.72 -15.28
CA ARG A 197 -0.20 9.75 -15.28
C ARG A 197 -0.73 10.48 -14.04
N ALA A 198 -1.80 11.26 -14.24
CA ALA A 198 -2.43 12.03 -13.16
C ALA A 198 -2.94 11.13 -12.01
N GLU A 199 -3.34 9.90 -12.32
CA GLU A 199 -3.80 8.90 -11.35
C GLU A 199 -2.69 8.42 -10.40
N HIS A 200 -1.42 8.57 -10.79
CA HIS A 200 -0.26 8.16 -10.00
C HIS A 200 0.36 9.32 -9.20
N SER A 201 -0.03 10.56 -9.51
CA SER A 201 0.63 11.80 -9.08
C SER A 201 0.04 12.38 -7.79
N VAL A 202 -0.04 11.56 -6.76
CA VAL A 202 -0.81 11.87 -5.55
C VAL A 202 0.14 11.93 -4.39
N ASP A 203 0.25 13.13 -3.82
CA ASP A 203 1.04 13.39 -2.63
C ASP A 203 0.18 13.26 -1.37
N ILE A 204 0.73 12.64 -0.33
CA ILE A 204 0.08 12.44 0.97
C ILE A 204 0.80 13.29 2.01
N ASP A 205 0.26 14.47 2.28
CA ASP A 205 0.86 15.41 3.23
C ASP A 205 0.11 15.51 4.55
N VAL A 206 -1.22 15.42 4.53
CA VAL A 206 -2.08 15.63 5.72
C VAL A 206 -3.05 14.47 5.98
N ASP A 207 -3.48 14.31 7.24
CA ASP A 207 -4.37 13.22 7.66
C ASP A 207 -5.73 13.22 6.94
N ILE A 208 -6.22 14.38 6.52
CA ILE A 208 -7.44 14.51 5.70
C ILE A 208 -7.33 13.69 4.41
N ASP A 209 -6.12 13.54 3.88
CA ASP A 209 -5.89 12.79 2.65
C ASP A 209 -5.84 11.27 2.88
N TRP A 210 -5.72 10.78 4.13
CA TRP A 210 -5.45 9.35 4.35
C TRP A 210 -6.54 8.42 3.80
N PRO A 211 -7.84 8.60 4.12
CA PRO A 211 -8.89 7.72 3.56
C PRO A 211 -9.01 7.83 2.04
N ILE A 212 -8.80 9.04 1.49
CA ILE A 212 -8.82 9.29 0.03
C ILE A 212 -7.63 8.60 -0.62
N ALA A 213 -6.45 8.70 -0.02
CA ALA A 213 -5.23 8.04 -0.45
C ALA A 213 -5.36 6.53 -0.42
N GLU A 214 -6.00 5.96 0.61
CA GLU A 214 -6.30 4.52 0.67
C GLU A 214 -7.16 4.08 -0.51
N GLN A 215 -8.29 4.75 -0.76
CA GLN A 215 -9.15 4.42 -1.91
C GLN A 215 -8.43 4.59 -3.24
N ARG A 216 -7.52 5.56 -3.30
CA ARG A 216 -6.77 5.86 -4.50
C ARG A 216 -5.67 4.85 -4.79
N VAL A 217 -4.91 4.42 -3.79
CA VAL A 217 -3.93 3.34 -3.97
C VAL A 217 -4.65 2.01 -4.26
N LEU A 218 -5.80 1.78 -3.60
CA LEU A 218 -6.70 0.67 -3.92
C LEU A 218 -7.24 0.71 -5.34
N ARG A 219 -7.27 1.86 -6.02
CA ARG A 219 -7.74 2.00 -7.40
C ARG A 219 -6.63 2.11 -8.45
N TYR A 220 -5.53 2.76 -8.13
CA TYR A 220 -4.47 3.12 -9.08
C TYR A 220 -3.06 2.80 -8.63
N GLY A 221 -2.87 2.18 -7.46
CA GLY A 221 -1.57 1.73 -6.98
C GLY A 221 -1.11 0.41 -7.60
N TYR A 222 0.18 0.13 -7.42
CA TYR A 222 0.83 -1.11 -7.87
C TYR A 222 0.88 -2.16 -6.76
N PHE A 223 0.41 -3.37 -7.04
CA PHE A 223 0.21 -4.44 -6.04
C PHE A 223 1.29 -5.54 -6.07
N GLY A 224 2.26 -5.46 -6.98
CA GLY A 224 3.32 -6.46 -7.14
C GLY A 224 3.19 -7.28 -8.44
N LYS A 225 4.30 -7.93 -8.82
CA LYS A 225 4.40 -8.82 -10.00
C LYS A 225 3.58 -10.09 -9.85
N ASP A 226 3.40 -10.52 -8.61
CA ASP A 226 2.44 -11.57 -8.31
C ASP A 226 1.08 -11.03 -8.68
N ALA A 227 0.63 -11.40 -9.90
CA ALA A 227 -0.71 -11.14 -10.35
C ALA A 227 -1.63 -11.48 -9.18
N LEU A 228 -2.35 -10.48 -8.68
CA LEU A 228 -3.48 -10.69 -7.80
C LEU A 228 -4.30 -11.77 -8.52
N LYS A 229 -4.19 -13.01 -8.06
CA LYS A 229 -5.01 -14.06 -8.63
C LYS A 229 -6.40 -13.81 -8.11
N GLU A 230 -7.38 -14.03 -8.96
CA GLU A 230 -8.76 -13.99 -8.53
C GLU A 230 -8.92 -14.94 -7.34
N VAL A 231 -9.29 -14.40 -6.18
CA VAL A 231 -9.52 -15.18 -4.98
C VAL A 231 -10.70 -16.10 -5.26
N LYS A 232 -10.51 -17.41 -5.07
CA LYS A 232 -11.54 -18.43 -5.29
C LYS A 232 -12.02 -19.08 -4.00
N LEU A 233 -11.22 -18.96 -2.94
CA LEU A 233 -11.52 -19.51 -1.62
C LEU A 233 -11.18 -18.49 -0.56
N LEU A 234 -12.15 -18.12 0.27
CA LEU A 234 -11.92 -17.46 1.55
C LEU A 234 -12.05 -18.49 2.66
N VAL A 235 -11.01 -18.65 3.47
CA VAL A 235 -11.10 -19.36 4.75
C VAL A 235 -11.15 -18.32 5.87
N CYS A 236 -12.13 -18.45 6.75
CA CYS A 236 -12.33 -17.54 7.87
C CYS A 236 -12.39 -18.33 9.18
N THR A 237 -11.55 -17.97 10.14
CA THR A 237 -11.71 -18.44 11.52
C THR A 237 -13.06 -17.98 12.06
N ILE A 238 -13.74 -18.81 12.84
CA ILE A 238 -15.05 -18.44 13.41
C ILE A 238 -14.84 -17.58 14.66
N ASP A 239 -14.16 -18.12 15.67
CA ASP A 239 -13.93 -17.46 16.95
C ASP A 239 -12.95 -16.29 16.83
N GLY A 240 -13.38 -15.10 17.24
CA GLY A 240 -12.55 -13.90 17.23
C GLY A 240 -12.38 -13.26 15.84
N CYS A 241 -12.97 -13.83 14.79
CA CYS A 241 -13.04 -13.23 13.45
C CYS A 241 -14.49 -12.99 13.03
N LEU A 242 -15.28 -14.06 12.84
CA LEU A 242 -16.71 -13.98 12.53
C LEU A 242 -17.55 -13.69 13.78
N THR A 243 -17.12 -14.18 14.94
CA THR A 243 -17.69 -13.86 16.24
C THR A 243 -16.74 -12.98 17.04
N THR A 244 -17.27 -12.37 18.10
CA THR A 244 -16.48 -11.49 18.97
C THR A 244 -15.44 -12.22 19.83
N GLY A 245 -15.40 -13.55 19.80
CA GLY A 245 -14.57 -14.36 20.70
C GLY A 245 -15.11 -14.49 22.13
N HIS A 246 -16.09 -13.66 22.52
CA HIS A 246 -16.79 -13.78 23.79
C HIS A 246 -17.81 -14.92 23.77
N ILE A 247 -17.76 -15.79 24.78
CA ILE A 247 -18.81 -16.76 25.08
C ILE A 247 -19.48 -16.34 26.38
N TYR A 248 -20.78 -16.13 26.31
CA TYR A 248 -21.61 -15.96 27.49
C TYR A 248 -22.19 -17.32 27.86
N VAL A 249 -21.98 -17.76 29.09
CA VAL A 249 -22.49 -19.04 29.60
C VAL A 249 -23.61 -18.75 30.58
N SER A 250 -24.80 -19.28 30.31
CA SER A 250 -25.95 -19.21 31.22
C SER A 250 -25.84 -20.22 32.36
N GLU A 251 -26.68 -20.08 33.39
CA GLU A 251 -26.72 -21.01 34.54
C GLU A 251 -27.01 -22.46 34.14
N ASP A 252 -27.73 -22.69 33.04
CA ASP A 252 -28.01 -24.01 32.47
C ASP A 252 -26.93 -24.49 31.48
N ALA A 253 -25.73 -23.91 31.55
CA ALA A 253 -24.57 -24.24 30.71
C ALA A 253 -24.81 -24.10 29.20
N LYS A 254 -25.73 -23.22 28.78
CA LYS A 254 -25.88 -22.86 27.37
C LYS A 254 -24.92 -21.74 27.02
N GLU A 255 -24.24 -21.92 25.89
CA GLU A 255 -23.34 -20.93 25.33
C GLU A 255 -24.09 -20.00 24.38
N ILE A 256 -23.85 -18.70 24.53
CA ILE A 256 -24.34 -17.65 23.64
C ILE A 256 -23.12 -16.94 23.05
N VAL A 257 -23.11 -16.89 21.72
CA VAL A 257 -22.10 -16.17 20.93
C VAL A 257 -22.79 -15.10 20.07
N SER A 258 -22.09 -14.01 19.81
CA SER A 258 -22.57 -12.89 19.00
C SER A 258 -21.74 -12.70 17.73
N TYR A 259 -22.40 -12.19 16.69
CA TYR A 259 -21.81 -11.83 15.40
C TYR A 259 -22.49 -10.59 14.83
N ASP A 260 -21.85 -9.95 13.86
CA ASP A 260 -22.42 -8.83 13.14
C ASP A 260 -23.12 -9.29 11.84
N VAL A 261 -24.37 -8.88 11.64
CA VAL A 261 -25.14 -9.23 10.44
C VAL A 261 -24.44 -8.74 9.16
N ARG A 262 -23.66 -7.64 9.23
CA ARG A 262 -22.89 -7.11 8.09
C ARG A 262 -21.83 -8.10 7.61
N ASP A 263 -21.24 -8.89 8.51
CA ASP A 263 -20.26 -9.92 8.16
C ASP A 263 -20.90 -11.00 7.27
N GLY A 264 -22.15 -11.39 7.58
CA GLY A 264 -22.94 -12.28 6.72
C GLY A 264 -23.20 -11.71 5.32
N VAL A 265 -23.45 -10.41 5.21
CA VAL A 265 -23.59 -9.72 3.92
C VAL A 265 -22.25 -9.71 3.15
N GLY A 266 -21.13 -9.54 3.84
CA GLY A 266 -19.78 -9.63 3.26
C GLY A 266 -19.49 -11.01 2.67
N ILE A 267 -19.81 -12.07 3.41
CA ILE A 267 -19.71 -13.46 2.92
C ILE A 267 -20.58 -13.66 1.68
N SER A 268 -21.84 -13.20 1.71
CA SER A 268 -22.76 -13.30 0.58
C SER A 268 -22.28 -12.53 -0.66
N LEU A 269 -21.58 -11.40 -0.46
CA LEU A 269 -20.99 -10.60 -1.55
C LEU A 269 -19.94 -11.41 -2.31
N LEU A 270 -19.04 -12.08 -1.59
CA LEU A 270 -17.99 -12.92 -2.16
C LEU A 270 -18.56 -14.16 -2.87
N GLN A 271 -19.53 -14.82 -2.25
CA GLN A 271 -20.20 -15.98 -2.84
C GLN A 271 -20.89 -15.66 -4.18
N LYS A 272 -21.52 -14.48 -4.30
CA LYS A 272 -22.12 -14.01 -5.56
C LYS A 272 -21.09 -13.79 -6.68
N ARG A 273 -19.81 -13.64 -6.35
CA ARG A 273 -18.69 -13.53 -7.29
C ARG A 273 -17.95 -14.86 -7.48
N GLY A 274 -18.51 -15.97 -7.02
CA GLY A 274 -17.95 -17.30 -7.20
C GLY A 274 -16.84 -17.67 -6.22
N VAL A 275 -16.61 -16.85 -5.18
CA VAL A 275 -15.66 -17.18 -4.11
C VAL A 275 -16.35 -18.12 -3.12
N GLU A 276 -15.80 -19.32 -2.94
CA GLU A 276 -16.28 -20.21 -1.88
C GLU A 276 -15.79 -19.72 -0.53
N VAL A 277 -16.67 -19.70 0.46
CA VAL A 277 -16.31 -19.32 1.84
C VAL A 277 -16.38 -20.56 2.71
N ARG A 278 -15.25 -20.90 3.35
CA ARG A 278 -15.15 -21.97 4.34
C ARG A 278 -14.82 -21.42 5.71
N LEU A 279 -15.43 -22.01 6.74
CA LEU A 279 -15.30 -21.56 8.13
C LEU A 279 -14.54 -22.61 8.94
N ILE A 280 -13.60 -22.16 9.77
CA ILE A 280 -12.76 -23.04 10.57
C ILE A 280 -12.78 -22.63 12.05
N SER A 281 -12.85 -23.60 12.95
CA SER A 281 -12.71 -23.34 14.39
C SER A 281 -12.02 -24.49 15.10
N GLU A 282 -11.31 -24.15 16.17
CA GLU A 282 -10.71 -25.11 17.10
C GLU A 282 -11.75 -25.68 18.08
N ARG A 283 -12.99 -25.16 18.08
CA ARG A 283 -14.07 -25.55 19.01
C ARG A 283 -15.38 -25.82 18.28
N ASP A 284 -16.27 -26.59 18.92
CA ASP A 284 -17.61 -26.93 18.41
C ASP A 284 -18.69 -25.90 18.77
N CYS A 285 -18.34 -24.83 19.50
CA CYS A 285 -19.30 -23.89 20.10
C CYS A 285 -20.17 -23.11 19.08
N SER A 286 -19.85 -23.16 17.80
CA SER A 286 -20.47 -22.30 16.77
C SER A 286 -21.31 -23.05 15.74
N SER A 287 -21.44 -24.38 15.82
CA SER A 287 -22.08 -25.18 14.78
C SER A 287 -23.56 -24.82 14.59
N ARG A 288 -24.33 -24.61 15.68
CA ARG A 288 -25.75 -24.22 15.61
C ARG A 288 -25.96 -22.79 15.12
N MET A 289 -25.14 -21.85 15.58
CA MET A 289 -25.21 -20.45 15.20
C MET A 289 -24.95 -20.27 13.69
N LEU A 290 -23.95 -20.96 13.14
CA LEU A 290 -23.65 -20.92 11.71
C LEU A 290 -24.78 -21.49 10.85
N SER A 291 -25.44 -22.55 11.33
CA SER A 291 -26.62 -23.10 10.64
C SER A 291 -27.78 -22.09 10.61
N ALA A 292 -27.94 -21.28 11.67
CA ALA A 292 -28.96 -20.23 11.75
C ALA A 292 -28.69 -19.07 10.77
N MET A 293 -27.42 -18.77 10.46
CA MET A 293 -27.06 -17.72 9.52
C MET A 293 -27.46 -18.03 8.06
N LYS A 294 -27.71 -19.31 7.72
CA LYS A 294 -28.08 -19.77 6.37
C LYS A 294 -27.13 -19.30 5.24
N LEU A 295 -25.85 -19.12 5.55
CA LEU A 295 -24.84 -18.61 4.60
C LEU A 295 -24.37 -19.66 3.59
N GLY A 296 -24.70 -20.94 3.78
CA GLY A 296 -24.26 -22.01 2.88
C GLY A 296 -22.75 -22.27 2.88
N CYS A 297 -22.02 -21.78 3.88
CA CYS A 297 -20.58 -22.04 4.03
C CYS A 297 -20.31 -23.48 4.49
N ILE A 298 -19.26 -24.08 3.95
CA ILE A 298 -18.70 -25.33 4.49
C ILE A 298 -17.96 -24.98 5.78
N LYS A 299 -18.10 -25.79 6.83
CA LYS A 299 -17.45 -25.55 8.12
C LYS A 299 -16.76 -26.81 8.65
N GLU A 300 -15.65 -26.62 9.34
CA GLU A 300 -14.96 -27.68 10.08
C GLU A 300 -14.58 -27.13 11.46
N VAL A 301 -14.95 -27.88 12.49
CA VAL A 301 -14.85 -27.51 13.91
C VAL A 301 -14.01 -28.55 14.64
N ASN A 302 -13.56 -28.23 15.85
CA ASN A 302 -12.62 -29.07 16.63
C ASN A 302 -11.30 -29.33 15.87
N VAL A 303 -10.85 -28.35 15.09
CA VAL A 303 -9.61 -28.45 14.32
C VAL A 303 -8.41 -28.10 15.18
N THR A 304 -7.46 -29.02 15.31
CA THR A 304 -6.19 -28.78 16.03
C THR A 304 -5.06 -28.32 15.11
N ASP A 305 -5.12 -28.69 13.82
CA ASP A 305 -4.16 -28.27 12.80
C ASP A 305 -4.89 -27.57 11.65
N LYS A 306 -5.04 -26.24 11.77
CA LYS A 306 -5.71 -25.42 10.76
C LYS A 306 -4.97 -25.46 9.42
N LEU A 307 -3.64 -25.48 9.44
CA LEU A 307 -2.85 -25.49 8.20
C LEU A 307 -3.12 -26.76 7.39
N HIS A 308 -3.15 -27.92 8.04
CA HIS A 308 -3.46 -29.18 7.38
C HIS A 308 -4.86 -29.16 6.74
N VAL A 309 -5.87 -28.67 7.46
CA VAL A 309 -7.24 -28.57 6.96
C VAL A 309 -7.33 -27.62 5.76
N VAL A 310 -6.69 -26.45 5.84
CA VAL A 310 -6.67 -25.50 4.72
C VAL A 310 -5.93 -26.07 3.52
N GLU A 311 -4.81 -26.76 3.73
CA GLU A 311 -4.10 -27.43 2.63
C GLU A 311 -4.94 -28.53 1.96
N LYS A 312 -5.71 -29.29 2.74
CA LYS A 312 -6.65 -30.28 2.23
C LYS A 312 -7.71 -29.59 1.35
N TRP A 313 -8.40 -28.57 1.85
CA TRP A 313 -9.41 -27.82 1.09
C TRP A 313 -8.84 -27.17 -0.17
N ARG A 314 -7.62 -26.62 -0.08
CA ARG A 314 -6.91 -26.04 -1.23
C ARG A 314 -6.63 -27.10 -2.29
N LYS A 315 -6.13 -28.28 -1.89
CA LYS A 315 -5.83 -29.40 -2.79
C LYS A 315 -7.09 -30.00 -3.42
N GLU A 316 -8.15 -30.18 -2.64
CA GLU A 316 -9.48 -30.63 -3.12
C GLU A 316 -9.99 -29.78 -4.28
N LYS A 317 -9.71 -28.46 -4.25
CA LYS A 317 -10.12 -27.51 -5.27
C LYS A 317 -9.08 -27.28 -6.38
N GLY A 318 -7.92 -27.92 -6.32
CA GLY A 318 -6.83 -27.68 -7.27
C GLY A 318 -6.29 -26.25 -7.24
N LEU A 319 -6.43 -25.55 -6.11
CA LEU A 319 -5.99 -24.16 -5.98
C LEU A 319 -4.51 -24.08 -5.60
N CYS A 320 -3.85 -23.00 -6.02
CA CYS A 320 -2.60 -22.58 -5.41
C CYS A 320 -2.89 -21.59 -4.26
N TRP A 321 -1.93 -21.41 -3.35
CA TRP A 321 -2.10 -20.51 -2.22
C TRP A 321 -2.42 -19.06 -2.64
N LYS A 322 -1.95 -18.61 -3.80
CA LYS A 322 -2.26 -17.27 -4.36
C LYS A 322 -3.75 -17.04 -4.63
N GLU A 323 -4.55 -18.10 -4.77
CA GLU A 323 -6.02 -18.04 -4.98
C GLU A 323 -6.82 -18.17 -3.68
N VAL A 324 -6.13 -18.29 -2.53
CA VAL A 324 -6.73 -18.44 -1.21
C VAL A 324 -6.58 -17.14 -0.42
N ALA A 325 -7.70 -16.64 0.10
CA ALA A 325 -7.74 -15.62 1.13
C ALA A 325 -7.93 -16.28 2.51
N TYR A 326 -7.25 -15.77 3.54
CA TYR A 326 -7.35 -16.28 4.90
C TYR A 326 -7.60 -15.14 5.89
N LEU A 327 -8.63 -15.26 6.75
CA LEU A 327 -8.90 -14.37 7.87
C LEU A 327 -8.75 -15.13 9.18
N GLY A 328 -7.76 -14.76 9.98
CA GLY A 328 -7.46 -15.37 11.28
C GLY A 328 -7.23 -14.33 12.36
N ASN A 329 -6.94 -14.76 13.59
CA ASN A 329 -6.73 -13.86 14.72
C ASN A 329 -5.73 -14.37 15.78
N GLU A 330 -5.33 -15.64 15.72
CA GLU A 330 -4.49 -16.27 16.75
C GLU A 330 -3.11 -16.72 16.22
N GLU A 331 -2.22 -17.11 17.14
CA GLU A 331 -0.90 -17.66 16.78
C GLU A 331 -1.01 -18.92 15.91
N THR A 332 -2.05 -19.72 16.11
CA THR A 332 -2.33 -20.94 15.33
C THR A 332 -2.68 -20.63 13.86
N ASP A 333 -2.99 -19.38 13.54
CA ASP A 333 -3.29 -18.93 12.18
C ASP A 333 -2.05 -18.45 11.40
N VAL A 334 -0.92 -18.21 12.06
CA VAL A 334 0.26 -17.53 11.49
C VAL A 334 0.77 -18.18 10.21
N GLU A 335 0.87 -19.50 10.17
CA GLU A 335 1.37 -20.20 8.98
C GLU A 335 0.38 -20.15 7.80
N CYS A 336 -0.92 -20.16 8.07
CA CYS A 336 -1.94 -19.92 7.05
C CYS A 336 -1.88 -18.48 6.53
N LEU A 337 -1.74 -17.50 7.42
CA LEU A 337 -1.63 -16.08 7.09
C LEU A 337 -0.43 -15.78 6.20
N LYS A 338 0.73 -16.38 6.48
CA LYS A 338 1.95 -16.23 5.66
C LYS A 338 1.83 -16.87 4.29
N LYS A 339 1.12 -18.01 4.19
CA LYS A 339 1.03 -18.76 2.94
C LYS A 339 -0.05 -18.23 2.00
N ALA A 340 -1.18 -17.75 2.53
CA ALA A 340 -2.31 -17.28 1.73
C ALA A 340 -1.92 -16.13 0.79
N GLY A 341 -2.49 -16.14 -0.42
CA GLY A 341 -2.29 -15.08 -1.40
C GLY A 341 -2.81 -13.72 -0.94
N MET A 342 -3.84 -13.77 -0.09
CA MET A 342 -4.30 -12.64 0.69
C MET A 342 -4.56 -13.09 2.12
N SER A 343 -4.05 -12.35 3.08
CA SER A 343 -4.29 -12.64 4.49
C SER A 343 -4.72 -11.39 5.24
N ALA A 344 -5.70 -11.54 6.11
CA ALA A 344 -6.14 -10.47 6.98
C ALA A 344 -6.31 -10.95 8.42
N VAL A 345 -6.32 -9.98 9.32
CA VAL A 345 -6.68 -10.18 10.72
C VAL A 345 -7.59 -9.04 11.21
N PRO A 346 -8.51 -9.29 12.16
CA PRO A 346 -9.22 -8.23 12.89
C PRO A 346 -8.27 -7.29 13.64
N ALA A 347 -8.74 -6.08 13.94
CA ALA A 347 -7.95 -5.07 14.66
C ALA A 347 -7.47 -5.52 16.05
N ASP A 348 -8.22 -6.42 16.68
CA ASP A 348 -7.97 -6.99 18.02
C ASP A 348 -7.29 -8.36 18.00
N ALA A 349 -6.79 -8.80 16.84
CA ALA A 349 -6.01 -10.03 16.73
C ALA A 349 -4.70 -9.98 17.52
N CYS A 350 -4.14 -11.14 17.86
CA CYS A 350 -2.91 -11.22 18.61
C CYS A 350 -1.72 -10.63 17.82
N PRO A 351 -0.66 -10.11 18.49
CA PRO A 351 0.46 -9.45 17.80
C PRO A 351 1.18 -10.34 16.79
N ALA A 352 1.23 -11.65 17.02
CA ALA A 352 1.86 -12.60 16.10
C ALA A 352 1.05 -12.72 14.80
N ALA A 353 -0.28 -12.81 14.88
CA ALA A 353 -1.16 -12.85 13.72
C ALA A 353 -1.10 -11.52 12.94
N GLN A 354 -1.13 -10.38 13.62
CA GLN A 354 -0.98 -9.06 12.99
C GLN A 354 0.32 -8.92 12.21
N LYS A 355 1.44 -9.44 12.72
CA LYS A 355 2.73 -9.44 12.01
C LYS A 355 2.76 -10.36 10.79
N ALA A 356 1.93 -11.40 10.77
CA ALA A 356 1.90 -12.39 9.70
C ALA A 356 0.94 -12.01 8.56
N ALA A 357 -0.05 -11.17 8.84
CA ALA A 357 -1.10 -10.81 7.90
C ALA A 357 -0.70 -9.69 6.94
N SER A 358 -1.21 -9.76 5.70
CA SER A 358 -1.02 -8.70 4.70
C SER A 358 -1.96 -7.50 4.87
N TYR A 359 -3.04 -7.66 5.64
CA TYR A 359 -4.05 -6.64 5.88
C TYR A 359 -4.53 -6.70 7.33
N ILE A 360 -4.50 -5.57 8.03
CA ILE A 360 -5.08 -5.47 9.38
C ILE A 360 -6.37 -4.68 9.25
N CYS A 361 -7.50 -5.30 9.59
CA CYS A 361 -8.79 -4.66 9.54
C CYS A 361 -8.86 -3.50 10.56
N LYS A 362 -9.69 -2.50 10.26
CA LYS A 362 -10.05 -1.44 11.22
C LYS A 362 -11.10 -1.95 12.21
N CYS A 363 -11.95 -2.87 11.78
CA CYS A 363 -12.95 -3.50 12.63
C CYS A 363 -12.38 -4.68 13.44
N ASN A 364 -12.93 -4.84 14.66
CA ASN A 364 -12.68 -5.99 15.53
C ASN A 364 -13.46 -7.24 15.07
N GLY A 365 -13.05 -8.40 15.60
CA GLY A 365 -13.72 -9.68 15.42
C GLY A 365 -15.21 -9.62 15.76
N GLY A 366 -16.06 -10.20 14.90
CA GLY A 366 -17.52 -10.21 15.06
C GLY A 366 -18.17 -8.84 15.09
N ARG A 367 -17.47 -7.79 14.62
CA ARG A 367 -17.96 -6.40 14.55
C ARG A 367 -17.75 -5.78 13.15
N GLY A 368 -17.78 -6.60 12.10
CA GLY A 368 -17.62 -6.12 10.71
C GLY A 368 -16.25 -6.42 10.08
N ALA A 369 -15.33 -7.12 10.76
CA ALA A 369 -14.01 -7.43 10.21
C ALA A 369 -14.10 -8.32 8.95
N VAL A 370 -15.03 -9.29 8.92
CA VAL A 370 -15.24 -10.15 7.76
C VAL A 370 -15.82 -9.34 6.60
N ARG A 371 -16.75 -8.42 6.89
CA ARG A 371 -17.32 -7.51 5.89
C ARG A 371 -16.24 -6.64 5.27
N GLU A 372 -15.41 -6.02 6.08
CA GLU A 372 -14.32 -5.16 5.64
C GLU A 372 -13.36 -5.92 4.73
N PHE A 373 -12.91 -7.11 5.15
CA PHE A 373 -12.01 -7.91 4.35
C PHE A 373 -12.66 -8.42 3.05
N ALA A 374 -13.94 -8.78 3.10
CA ALA A 374 -14.70 -9.16 1.91
C ALA A 374 -14.80 -8.03 0.88
N GLU A 375 -15.02 -6.79 1.32
CA GLU A 375 -14.99 -5.61 0.45
C GLU A 375 -13.60 -5.34 -0.12
N HIS A 376 -12.55 -5.52 0.69
CA HIS A 376 -11.17 -5.40 0.25
C HIS A 376 -10.83 -6.42 -0.85
N ILE A 377 -11.17 -7.70 -0.65
CA ILE A 377 -11.04 -8.76 -1.67
C ILE A 377 -11.82 -8.39 -2.93
N PHE A 378 -13.06 -7.94 -2.77
CA PHE A 378 -13.92 -7.57 -3.89
C PHE A 378 -13.30 -6.47 -4.77
N LEU A 379 -12.80 -5.40 -4.15
CA LEU A 379 -12.15 -4.29 -4.86
C LEU A 379 -10.92 -4.76 -5.65
N LEU A 380 -10.13 -5.66 -5.06
CA LEU A 380 -8.98 -6.24 -5.72
C LEU A 380 -9.37 -7.15 -6.88
N MET A 381 -10.43 -7.95 -6.75
CA MET A 381 -10.94 -8.76 -7.86
C MET A 381 -11.42 -7.91 -9.04
N GLU A 382 -12.03 -6.75 -8.81
CA GLU A 382 -12.42 -5.84 -9.90
C GLU A 382 -11.22 -5.29 -10.68
N LYS A 383 -10.07 -5.12 -10.01
CA LYS A 383 -8.82 -4.77 -10.68
C LYS A 383 -8.27 -5.89 -11.55
N VAL A 384 -8.27 -7.12 -11.05
CA VAL A 384 -7.80 -8.28 -11.82
C VAL A 384 -8.62 -8.43 -13.10
N ASN A 385 -9.94 -8.32 -12.99
CA ASN A 385 -10.85 -8.44 -14.13
C ASN A 385 -10.73 -7.26 -15.13
N SER A 386 -10.42 -6.06 -14.66
CA SER A 386 -10.17 -4.91 -15.56
C SER A 386 -8.80 -4.95 -16.24
N ALA A 387 -7.78 -5.54 -15.61
CA ALA A 387 -6.48 -5.79 -16.21
C ALA A 387 -6.56 -6.88 -17.31
N GLY A 388 -7.34 -7.96 -17.07
CA GLY A 388 -7.51 -9.05 -18.05
C GLY A 388 -8.29 -8.67 -19.31
N LYS A 389 -9.15 -7.64 -19.26
CA LYS A 389 -9.89 -7.13 -20.43
C LYS A 389 -9.08 -6.21 -21.36
N LYS A 390 -7.84 -5.88 -20.99
CA LYS A 390 -6.95 -5.00 -21.78
C LYS A 390 -5.91 -5.76 -22.61
N LEU A 391 -6.02 -7.09 -22.71
CA LEU A 391 -5.19 -7.94 -23.57
C LEU A 391 -5.90 -8.25 -24.88
#